data_AF-A0A7V9UEJ8-F1
#
_entry.id   AF-A0A7V9UEJ8-F1
#
_cell.length_a   1.000
_cell.length_b   1.000
_cell.length_c   1.000
_cell.angle_alpha   90.00
_cell.angle_beta   90.00
_cell.angle_gamma   90.00
#
_symmetry.space_group_name_H-M   'P 1'
#
loop_
_entity.id
_entity.type
_entity.pdbx_description
1 polymer ?
#
loop_
_entity_poly.entity_id
_entity_poly.type
_entity_poly.pdbx_seq_one_letter_code
_entity_poly.pdbx_strand_id
1 'polypeptide(L)'
;FAGMLRSLSYAAYAALLEVAEPDSDDWQRLEPWARDWELLARSRFANAYMSRSHEGHFLPPEREDLLLLLDIFEIDKALYEIKYERSHRPDWLRIPLRGLSQVIERGETR
;
A
#
# COMPACT_ATOMS: atom_id res chain seq x y z
N PHE A 1 -11.66 -1.60 -1.95
CA PHE A 1 -10.48 -1.87 -2.82
C PHE A 1 -9.13 -1.65 -2.13
N ALA A 2 -9.08 -1.14 -0.88
CA ALA A 2 -7.86 -1.03 -0.06
C ALA A 2 -6.99 -2.30 -0.09
N GLY A 3 -7.64 -3.47 -0.02
CA GLY A 3 -6.96 -4.75 -0.06
C GLY A 3 -6.08 -5.00 -1.30
N MET A 4 -6.50 -4.50 -2.47
CA MET A 4 -5.71 -4.58 -3.70
C MET A 4 -4.54 -3.60 -3.69
N LEU A 5 -4.72 -2.40 -3.13
CA LEU A 5 -3.64 -1.44 -2.99
C LEU A 5 -2.52 -1.98 -2.09
N ARG A 6 -2.88 -2.63 -0.97
CA ARG A 6 -1.93 -3.36 -0.13
C ARG A 6 -1.26 -4.50 -0.89
N SER A 7 -2.00 -5.27 -1.70
CA SER A 7 -1.43 -6.34 -2.53
C SER A 7 -0.36 -5.83 -3.50
N LEU A 8 -0.57 -4.66 -4.11
CA LEU A 8 0.43 -4.01 -4.97
C LEU A 8 1.67 -3.58 -4.18
N SER A 9 1.50 -3.06 -2.96
CA SER A 9 2.61 -2.78 -2.04
C SER A 9 3.43 -4.03 -1.73
N TYR A 10 2.76 -5.16 -1.46
CA TYR A 10 3.44 -6.44 -1.25
C TYR A 10 4.15 -6.94 -2.50
N ALA A 11 3.52 -6.88 -3.68
CA ALA A 11 4.13 -7.33 -4.92
C ALA A 11 5.44 -6.59 -5.22
N ALA A 12 5.46 -5.27 -5.02
CA ALA A 12 6.66 -4.45 -5.22
C ALA A 12 7.81 -4.85 -4.28
N TYR A 13 7.52 -4.95 -2.98
CA TYR A 13 8.56 -5.17 -1.98
C TYR A 13 8.93 -6.65 -1.77
N ALA A 14 8.03 -7.58 -2.09
CA ALA A 14 8.37 -9.00 -2.15
C ALA A 14 9.39 -9.25 -3.27
N ALA A 15 9.16 -8.69 -4.46
CA ALA A 15 10.12 -8.79 -5.56
C ALA A 15 11.48 -8.15 -5.22
N LEU A 16 11.48 -7.04 -4.47
CA LEU A 16 12.72 -6.43 -4.00
C LEU A 16 13.46 -7.30 -2.97
N LEU A 17 12.74 -7.87 -2.00
CA LEU A 17 13.32 -8.78 -0.99
C LEU A 17 13.89 -10.06 -1.59
N GLU A 18 13.41 -10.50 -2.76
CA GLU A 18 13.96 -11.67 -3.46
C GLU A 18 15.35 -11.41 -4.08
N VAL A 19 15.67 -10.15 -4.39
CA VAL A 19 16.89 -9.80 -5.15
C VAL A 19 17.88 -8.93 -4.37
N ALA A 20 17.46 -8.34 -3.25
CA ALA A 20 18.30 -7.50 -2.43
C ALA A 20 17.99 -7.68 -0.93
N GLU A 21 19.04 -7.89 -0.14
CA GLU A 21 18.92 -7.86 1.32
C GLU A 21 18.59 -6.44 1.79
N PRO A 22 17.68 -6.26 2.76
CA PRO A 22 17.42 -4.97 3.38
C PRO A 22 18.69 -4.19 3.71
N ASP A 23 18.70 -2.91 3.33
CA ASP A 23 19.73 -1.92 3.68
C ASP A 23 21.10 -2.12 2.99
N SER A 24 21.25 -3.16 2.16
CA SER A 24 22.40 -3.36 1.25
C SER A 24 22.51 -2.28 0.16
N ASP A 25 23.67 -2.20 -0.50
CA ASP A 25 23.88 -1.28 -1.64
C ASP A 25 22.90 -1.57 -2.78
N ASP A 26 22.62 -2.84 -3.06
CA ASP A 26 21.63 -3.24 -4.06
C ASP A 26 20.21 -2.85 -3.66
N TRP A 27 19.86 -2.95 -2.36
CA TRP A 27 18.59 -2.46 -1.86
C TRP A 27 18.45 -0.96 -2.08
N GLN A 28 19.44 -0.18 -1.67
CA GLN A 28 19.43 1.29 -1.82
C GLN A 28 19.32 1.71 -3.30
N ARG A 29 19.94 0.94 -4.19
CA ARG A 29 19.89 1.14 -5.65
C ARG A 29 18.54 0.77 -6.26
N LEU A 30 17.87 -0.28 -5.75
CA LEU A 30 16.65 -0.85 -6.35
C LEU A 30 15.34 -0.37 -5.68
N GLU A 31 15.37 0.00 -4.41
CA GLU A 31 14.19 0.45 -3.65
C GLU A 31 13.43 1.60 -4.32
N PRO A 32 14.11 2.64 -4.88
CA PRO A 32 13.40 3.72 -5.56
C PRO A 32 12.54 3.23 -6.73
N TRP A 33 12.99 2.21 -7.46
CA TRP A 33 12.25 1.61 -8.57
C TRP A 33 11.04 0.80 -8.10
N ALA A 34 11.18 0.06 -6.99
CA ALA A 34 10.06 -0.65 -6.37
C ALA A 34 8.99 0.34 -5.88
N ARG A 35 9.41 1.44 -5.26
CA ARG A 35 8.53 2.53 -4.83
C ARG A 35 7.81 3.20 -6.00
N ASP A 36 8.53 3.55 -7.06
CA ASP A 36 7.94 4.21 -8.23
C ASP A 36 6.94 3.29 -8.95
N TRP A 37 7.28 2.00 -9.09
CA TRP A 37 6.38 1.00 -9.64
C TRP A 37 5.10 0.89 -8.79
N GLU A 38 5.24 0.78 -7.47
CA GLU A 38 4.09 0.69 -6.57
C GLU A 38 3.18 1.91 -6.70
N LEU A 39 3.75 3.13 -6.68
CA LEU A 39 3.00 4.38 -6.80
C LEU A 39 2.22 4.43 -8.12
N LEU A 40 2.87 4.07 -9.23
CA LEU A 40 2.24 4.03 -10.55
C LEU A 40 1.14 2.95 -10.60
N ALA A 41 1.40 1.74 -10.12
CA ALA A 41 0.41 0.66 -10.13
C ALA A 41 -0.81 1.00 -9.27
N ARG A 42 -0.60 1.49 -8.04
CA ARG A 42 -1.67 1.89 -7.12
C ARG A 42 -2.50 3.03 -7.70
N SER A 43 -1.87 4.07 -8.24
CA SER A 43 -2.58 5.21 -8.82
C SER A 43 -3.40 4.81 -10.04
N ARG A 44 -2.83 4.03 -10.97
CA ARG A 44 -3.54 3.53 -12.16
C ARG A 44 -4.72 2.66 -11.78
N PHE A 45 -4.53 1.72 -10.85
CA PHE A 45 -5.60 0.86 -10.36
C PHE A 45 -6.71 1.66 -9.68
N ALA A 46 -6.37 2.53 -8.72
CA ALA A 46 -7.35 3.32 -7.98
C ALA A 46 -8.18 4.22 -8.92
N ASN A 47 -7.51 4.90 -9.86
CA ASN A 47 -8.20 5.75 -10.84
C ASN A 47 -9.17 4.96 -11.73
N ALA A 48 -8.74 3.80 -12.24
CA ALA A 48 -9.60 2.94 -13.04
C ALA A 48 -10.74 2.32 -12.24
N TYR A 49 -10.50 1.95 -10.98
CA TYR A 49 -11.52 1.39 -10.10
C TYR A 49 -12.59 2.44 -9.77
N MET A 50 -12.18 3.65 -9.40
CA MET A 50 -13.12 4.74 -9.08
C MET A 50 -13.94 5.14 -10.30
N SER A 51 -13.32 5.31 -11.48
CA SER A 51 -14.05 5.72 -12.69
C SER A 51 -15.13 4.72 -13.11
N ARG A 52 -14.93 3.43 -12.85
CA ARG A 52 -15.93 2.37 -13.13
C ARG A 52 -16.94 2.18 -12.01
N SER A 53 -16.53 2.33 -10.75
CA SER A 53 -17.39 2.05 -9.60
C SER A 53 -18.45 3.13 -9.36
N HIS A 54 -18.26 4.34 -9.87
CA HIS A 54 -19.29 5.39 -9.84
C HIS A 54 -20.60 4.98 -10.54
N GLU A 55 -20.56 4.01 -11.45
CA GLU A 55 -21.76 3.47 -12.12
C GLU A 55 -22.65 2.65 -11.18
N GLY A 56 -22.11 2.14 -10.07
CA GLY A 56 -22.82 1.22 -9.17
C GLY A 56 -23.46 1.86 -7.93
N HIS A 57 -23.31 3.18 -7.72
CA HIS A 57 -23.87 3.94 -6.58
C HIS A 57 -23.59 3.37 -5.17
N PHE A 58 -22.56 2.53 -4.99
CA PHE A 58 -22.21 1.93 -3.69
C PHE A 58 -21.01 2.57 -3.01
N LEU A 59 -20.40 3.59 -3.63
CA LEU A 59 -19.34 4.39 -3.04
C LEU A 59 -19.92 5.71 -2.48
N PRO A 60 -19.31 6.29 -1.43
CA PRO A 60 -19.64 7.64 -1.00
C PRO A 60 -19.61 8.62 -2.18
N PRO A 61 -20.61 9.50 -2.30
CA PRO A 61 -20.64 10.50 -3.37
C PRO A 61 -19.52 11.54 -3.20
N GLU A 62 -19.18 11.88 -1.96
CA GLU A 62 -18.11 12.81 -1.62
C GLU A 62 -16.75 12.13 -1.72
N ARG A 63 -15.83 12.80 -2.45
CA ARG A 63 -14.47 12.29 -2.64
C ARG A 63 -13.70 12.25 -1.32
N GLU A 64 -13.88 13.23 -0.43
CA GLU A 64 -13.23 13.22 0.88
C GLU A 64 -13.63 11.99 1.70
N ASP A 65 -14.93 11.66 1.74
CA ASP A 65 -15.44 10.51 2.51
C ASP A 65 -14.92 9.18 1.96
N LEU A 66 -14.88 9.04 0.63
CA LEU A 66 -14.28 7.87 -0.01
C LEU A 66 -12.80 7.71 0.35
N LEU A 67 -12.04 8.81 0.33
CA LEU A 67 -10.62 8.80 0.68
C LEU A 67 -10.39 8.51 2.16
N LEU A 68 -11.23 9.05 3.04
CA LEU A 68 -11.20 8.77 4.48
C LEU A 68 -11.46 7.28 4.76
N LEU A 69 -12.51 6.71 4.15
CA LEU A 69 -12.80 5.29 4.28
C LEU A 69 -11.65 4.43 3.73
N LEU A 70 -11.05 4.84 2.61
CA LEU A 70 -9.89 4.15 2.05
C LEU A 70 -8.73 4.12 3.04
N ASP A 71 -8.39 5.27 3.63
CA ASP A 71 -7.30 5.38 4.60
C ASP A 71 -7.59 4.51 5.84
N ILE A 72 -8.84 4.49 6.35
CA ILE A 72 -9.28 3.62 7.46
C ILE A 72 -9.08 2.13 7.12
N PHE A 73 -9.55 1.69 5.93
CA PHE A 73 -9.42 0.30 5.52
C PHE A 73 -7.98 -0.11 5.21
N GLU A 74 -7.13 0.81 4.73
CA GLU A 74 -5.70 0.55 4.58
C GLU A 74 -5.01 0.39 5.94
N ILE A 75 -5.36 1.21 6.94
CA ILE A 75 -4.84 1.08 8.32
C ILE A 75 -5.26 -0.25 8.94
N ASP A 76 -6.55 -0.58 8.91
CA ASP A 76 -7.07 -1.84 9.48
C ASP A 76 -6.34 -3.05 8.90
N LYS A 77 -6.18 -3.06 7.58
CA LYS A 77 -5.46 -4.13 6.88
C LYS A 77 -3.97 -4.14 7.23
N ALA A 78 -3.31 -2.99 7.32
CA ALA A 78 -1.92 -2.91 7.71
C ALA A 78 -1.67 -3.42 9.15
N LEU A 79 -2.58 -3.14 10.09
CA LEU A 79 -2.51 -3.63 11.47
C LEU A 79 -2.68 -5.16 11.52
N TYR A 80 -3.62 -5.71 10.76
CA TYR A 80 -3.76 -7.15 10.60
C TYR A 80 -2.47 -7.78 10.05
N GLU A 81 -1.92 -7.20 8.99
CA GLU A 81 -0.69 -7.66 8.34
C GLU A 81 0.52 -7.59 9.29
N ILE A 82 0.69 -6.52 10.07
CA ILE A 82 1.75 -6.41 11.08
C ILE A 82 1.69 -7.57 12.08
N LYS A 83 0.49 -7.87 12.61
CA LYS A 83 0.29 -8.98 13.55
C LYS A 83 0.63 -10.32 12.88
N TYR A 84 0.20 -10.49 11.63
CA TYR A 84 0.42 -11.71 10.87
C TYR A 84 1.90 -11.93 10.54
N GLU A 85 2.59 -10.94 9.95
CA GLU A 85 3.98 -11.08 9.53
C GLU A 85 4.93 -11.22 10.71
N ARG A 86 4.68 -10.51 11.83
CA ARG A 86 5.45 -10.70 13.07
C ARG A 86 5.48 -12.16 13.54
N SER A 87 4.41 -12.93 13.29
CA SER A 87 4.30 -14.32 13.75
C SER A 87 4.74 -15.36 12.73
N HIS A 88 4.81 -15.01 11.44
CA HIS A 88 5.05 -15.99 10.36
C HIS A 88 6.27 -15.67 9.49
N ARG A 89 6.53 -14.38 9.19
CA ARG A 89 7.64 -13.91 8.34
C ARG A 89 8.19 -12.58 8.87
N PRO A 90 8.98 -12.59 9.96
CA PRO A 90 9.47 -11.37 10.58
C PRO A 90 10.19 -10.42 9.63
N ASP A 91 10.93 -10.95 8.65
CA ASP A 91 11.66 -10.15 7.65
C ASP A 91 10.73 -9.31 6.75
N TRP A 92 9.47 -9.74 6.61
CA TRP A 92 8.46 -9.05 5.80
C TRP A 92 7.77 -7.91 6.54
N LEU A 93 8.01 -7.76 7.85
CA LEU A 93 7.36 -6.76 8.70
C LEU A 93 7.56 -5.32 8.20
N ARG A 94 8.65 -5.06 7.47
CA ARG A 94 8.93 -3.75 6.86
C ARG A 94 7.89 -3.34 5.81
N ILE A 95 7.26 -4.29 5.13
CA ILE A 95 6.25 -4.02 4.09
C ILE A 95 5.00 -3.37 4.70
N PRO A 96 4.33 -3.95 5.72
CA PRO A 96 3.17 -3.32 6.32
C PRO A 96 3.50 -2.12 7.20
N LEU A 97 4.69 -2.05 7.81
CA LEU A 97 5.13 -0.85 8.52
C LEU A 97 5.28 0.35 7.57
N ARG A 98 5.95 0.17 6.43
CA ARG A 98 6.07 1.22 5.40
C ARG A 98 4.70 1.67 4.90
N GLY A 99 3.81 0.71 4.62
CA GLY A 99 2.44 1.02 4.20
C GLY A 99 1.67 1.85 5.22
N LEU A 100 1.80 1.51 6.52
CA LEU A 100 1.17 2.26 7.60
C LEU A 100 1.74 3.68 7.71
N SER A 101 3.06 3.84 7.67
CA SER A 101 3.70 5.17 7.68
C SER A 101 3.18 6.06 6.55
N GLN A 102 3.06 5.53 5.33
CA GLN A 102 2.54 6.28 4.18
C GLN A 102 1.09 6.73 4.34
N VAL A 103 0.25 5.98 5.06
CA VAL A 103 -1.14 6.38 5.31
C VAL A 103 -1.18 7.47 6.40
N ILE A 104 -0.34 7.35 7.43
CA ILE A 104 -0.23 8.35 8.50
C ILE A 104 0.28 9.69 7.94
N GLU A 105 1.38 9.69 7.19
CA GLU A 105 1.96 10.89 6.57
C GLU A 105 0.95 11.59 5.63
N ARG A 106 0.13 10.82 4.92
CA ARG A 106 -0.94 11.34 4.06
C ARG A 106 -2.04 12.03 4.86
N GLY A 107 -2.37 11.51 6.05
CA GLY A 107 -3.33 12.11 6.97
C GLY A 107 -2.82 13.41 7.60
N GLU A 108 -1.51 13.53 7.83
CA GLU A 108 -0.89 14.76 8.35
C GLU A 108 -0.79 15.89 7.30
N THR A 109 -0.80 15.54 6.02
CA THR A 109 -0.64 16.49 4.90
C THR A 109 -1.98 16.99 4.33
N ARG A 110 -3.13 16.47 4.80
CA ARG A 110 -4.48 16.92 4.42
C ARG A 110 -5.05 17.92 5.42
#